data_AF-X1GQ02-F1
#
_entry.id   AF-X1GQ02-F1
#
_cell.length_a   1.000
_cell.length_b   1.000
_cell.length_c   1.000
_cell.angle_alpha   90.00
_cell.angle_beta   90.00
_cell.angle_gamma   90.00
#
_symmetry.space_group_name_H-M   'P 1'
#
loop_
_entity.id
_entity.type
_entity.pdbx_description
1 polymer ?
#
loop_
_entity_poly.entity_id
_entity_poly.type
_entity_poly.pdbx_seq_one_letter_code
_entity_poly.pdbx_strand_id
1 'polypeptide(L)'
;MEKKHIIIIGLVLLAIILIGGLGLLAISGSRQKARDARLNSLKLASQYLERQEFDRALEILDKLLIADPEDAEAGELLDEILDKKKIAEKEAKDRELEELRQQQENLQDSLSELSSSLQEKLPAEKQEIVQKAIPEDTDAKERERIRKINELLAKGARELENKEYQRA
;
A
#
# COMPACT_ATOMS: atom_id res chain seq x y z
N MET A 1 19.36 -7.65 86.97
CA MET A 1 19.89 -7.85 85.60
C MET A 1 21.40 -7.75 85.65
N GLU A 2 22.11 -8.86 85.49
CA GLU A 2 23.58 -8.82 85.48
C GLU A 2 24.10 -8.08 84.24
N LYS A 3 25.22 -7.37 84.36
CA LYS A 3 25.83 -6.55 83.29
C LYS A 3 25.94 -7.29 81.95
N LYS A 4 26.16 -8.62 81.99
CA LYS A 4 26.19 -9.50 80.82
C LYS A 4 24.88 -9.54 80.02
N HIS A 5 23.72 -9.45 80.67
CA HIS A 5 22.41 -9.45 80.00
C HIS A 5 22.12 -8.11 79.30
N ILE A 6 22.58 -7.00 79.87
CA ILE A 6 22.43 -5.66 79.26
C ILE A 6 23.27 -5.55 77.98
N ILE A 7 24.49 -6.10 78.00
CA ILE A 7 25.37 -6.12 76.81
C ILE A 7 24.76 -6.99 75.70
N ILE A 8 24.23 -8.17 76.04
CA ILE A 8 23.62 -9.07 75.05
C ILE A 8 22.38 -8.44 74.40
N ILE A 9 21.52 -7.78 75.19
CA ILE A 9 20.32 -7.10 74.66
C ILE A 9 20.69 -5.94 73.72
N GLY A 10 21.72 -5.16 74.07
CA GLY A 10 22.22 -4.08 73.21
C GLY A 10 22.77 -4.60 71.88
N LEU A 11 23.48 -5.74 71.89
CA LEU A 11 24.07 -6.34 70.69
C LEU A 11 22.99 -6.93 69.76
N VAL A 12 21.95 -7.54 70.34
CA VAL A 12 20.80 -8.07 69.58
C VAL A 12 19.99 -6.93 68.94
N LEU A 13 19.75 -5.82 69.66
CA LEU A 13 19.06 -4.65 69.10
C LEU A 13 19.87 -3.99 67.97
N LEU A 14 21.20 -3.90 68.11
CA LEU A 14 22.07 -3.36 67.07
C LEU A 14 22.07 -4.22 65.80
N ALA A 15 22.07 -5.55 65.96
CA ALA A 15 22.02 -6.48 64.84
C ALA A 15 20.68 -6.41 64.07
N ILE A 16 19.56 -6.23 64.77
CA ILE A 16 18.24 -6.08 64.13
C ILE A 16 18.16 -4.77 63.33
N ILE A 17 18.73 -3.68 63.85
CA ILE A 17 18.76 -2.38 63.15
C ILE A 17 19.67 -2.44 61.91
N LEU A 18 20.80 -3.14 61.97
CA LEU A 18 21.71 -3.30 60.83
C LEU A 18 21.09 -4.14 59.71
N ILE A 19 20.35 -5.21 60.04
CA ILE A 19 19.66 -6.06 59.06
C ILE A 19 18.45 -5.32 58.45
N GLY A 20 17.67 -4.59 59.27
CA GLY A 20 16.54 -3.78 58.82
C GLY A 20 16.95 -2.57 57.96
N GLY A 21 18.07 -1.92 58.28
CA GLY A 21 18.61 -0.78 57.54
C GLY A 21 19.16 -1.14 56.15
N LEU A 22 19.78 -2.32 56.01
CA LEU A 22 20.28 -2.81 54.72
C LEU A 22 19.16 -3.25 53.77
N GLY A 23 18.08 -3.86 54.31
CA GLY A 23 16.89 -4.21 53.51
C GLY A 23 16.18 -3.00 52.91
N LEU A 24 16.15 -1.86 53.62
CA LEU A 24 15.49 -0.63 53.17
C LEU A 24 16.28 0.13 52.08
N LEU A 25 17.62 0.07 52.11
CA LEU A 25 18.50 0.68 51.12
C LEU A 25 18.52 -0.08 49.78
N ALA A 26 18.31 -1.40 49.78
CA ALA A 26 18.25 -2.18 48.54
C ALA A 26 16.95 -1.94 47.74
N ILE A 27 15.84 -1.61 48.42
CA ILE A 27 14.53 -1.38 47.79
C ILE A 27 14.42 0.04 47.21
N SER A 28 15.17 1.01 47.74
CA SER A 28 15.14 2.40 47.23
C SER A 28 15.83 2.53 45.86
N GLY A 29 16.95 1.84 45.65
CA GLY A 29 17.69 1.87 44.38
C GLY A 29 16.97 1.19 43.21
N SER A 30 16.14 0.16 43.47
CA SER A 30 15.37 -0.52 42.42
C SER A 30 14.16 0.30 41.97
N ARG A 31 13.47 0.99 42.89
CA ARG A 31 12.37 1.91 42.54
C ARG A 31 12.82 3.10 41.70
N GLN A 32 14.00 3.64 41.98
CA GLN A 32 14.53 4.77 41.20
C GLN A 32 14.84 4.35 39.76
N LYS A 33 15.53 3.22 39.57
CA LYS A 33 15.80 2.67 38.23
C LYS A 33 14.53 2.36 37.45
N ALA A 34 13.49 1.84 38.11
CA ALA A 34 12.19 1.57 37.47
C ALA A 34 11.52 2.87 37.00
N ARG A 35 11.56 3.95 37.78
CA ARG A 35 11.07 5.27 37.36
C ARG A 35 11.86 5.85 36.20
N ASP A 36 13.19 5.77 36.24
CA ASP A 36 14.04 6.28 35.16
C ASP A 36 13.80 5.49 33.87
N ALA A 37 13.64 4.17 33.95
CA ALA A 37 13.30 3.33 32.81
C ALA A 37 11.92 3.70 32.23
N ARG A 38 10.91 3.91 33.07
CA ARG A 38 9.57 4.37 32.66
C ARG A 38 9.65 5.69 31.89
N LEU A 39 10.30 6.71 32.46
CA LEU A 39 10.43 8.03 31.84
C LEU A 39 11.17 7.98 30.50
N ASN A 40 12.22 7.15 30.41
CA ASN A 40 12.95 6.96 29.16
C ASN A 40 12.09 6.27 28.10
N SER A 41 11.30 5.26 28.47
CA SER A 41 10.37 4.59 27.55
C SER A 41 9.30 5.54 27.02
N LEU A 42 8.66 6.35 27.89
CA LEU A 42 7.68 7.35 27.48
C LEU A 42 8.27 8.38 26.51
N LYS A 43 9.47 8.88 26.83
CA LYS A 43 10.20 9.81 25.95
C LYS A 43 10.51 9.17 24.59
N LEU A 44 10.93 7.92 24.58
CA LEU A 44 11.27 7.22 23.34
C LEU A 44 10.01 6.97 22.49
N ALA A 45 8.90 6.57 23.10
CA ALA A 45 7.61 6.41 22.42
C ALA A 45 7.13 7.74 21.81
N SER A 46 7.24 8.85 22.54
CA SER A 46 6.92 10.18 22.03
C SER A 46 7.79 10.59 20.84
N GLN A 47 9.09 10.27 20.86
CA GLN A 47 9.97 10.53 19.70
C GLN A 47 9.60 9.69 18.48
N TYR A 48 9.18 8.43 18.67
CA TYR A 48 8.70 7.61 17.56
C TYR A 48 7.37 8.12 17.00
N LEU A 49 6.50 8.65 17.86
CA LEU A 49 5.28 9.33 17.45
C LEU A 49 5.58 10.55 16.56
N GLU A 50 6.53 11.41 16.96
CA GLU A 50 6.96 12.57 16.16
C GLU A 50 7.49 12.17 14.79
N ARG A 51 8.11 10.99 14.69
CA ARG A 51 8.64 10.41 13.45
C ARG A 51 7.60 9.64 12.63
N GLN A 52 6.36 9.56 13.10
CA GLN A 52 5.29 8.74 12.52
C GLN A 52 5.64 7.23 12.47
N GLU A 53 6.59 6.79 13.30
CA GLU A 53 6.95 5.38 13.47
C GLU A 53 6.01 4.73 14.50
N PHE A 54 4.72 4.72 14.20
CA PHE A 54 3.66 4.35 15.15
C PHE A 54 3.85 2.96 15.75
N ASP A 55 4.23 1.96 14.95
CA ASP A 55 4.37 0.57 15.41
C ASP A 55 5.48 0.42 16.46
N ARG A 56 6.58 1.15 16.33
CA ARG A 56 7.67 1.14 17.32
C ARG A 56 7.26 1.85 18.60
N ALA A 57 6.52 2.96 18.48
CA ALA A 57 5.99 3.68 19.64
C ALA A 57 5.03 2.77 20.44
N LEU A 58 4.14 2.06 19.74
CA LEU A 58 3.21 1.09 20.32
C LEU A 58 3.95 -0.05 21.02
N GLU A 59 4.98 -0.64 20.41
CA GLU A 59 5.74 -1.73 21.04
C GLU A 59 6.38 -1.31 22.38
N ILE A 60 6.83 -0.06 22.48
CA ILE A 60 7.42 0.47 23.73
C ILE A 60 6.34 0.66 24.79
N LEU A 61 5.19 1.23 24.42
CA LEU A 61 4.07 1.43 25.34
C LEU A 61 3.44 0.11 25.79
N ASP A 62 3.37 -0.89 24.91
CA ASP A 62 2.86 -2.21 25.26
C ASP A 62 3.71 -2.83 26.38
N LYS A 63 5.04 -2.76 26.27
CA LYS A 63 5.95 -3.22 27.32
C LYS A 63 5.77 -2.44 28.63
N LEU A 64 5.49 -1.13 28.53
CA LEU A 64 5.29 -0.27 29.69
C LEU A 64 3.98 -0.59 30.42
N LEU A 65 2.89 -0.73 29.67
CA LEU A 65 1.54 -1.03 30.19
C LEU A 65 1.41 -2.49 30.65
N ILE A 66 2.18 -3.43 30.09
CA ILE A 66 2.31 -4.78 30.67
C ILE A 66 2.95 -4.73 32.06
N ALA A 67 3.92 -3.83 32.27
CA ALA A 67 4.59 -3.67 33.55
C ALA A 67 3.78 -2.85 34.57
N ASP A 68 3.07 -1.83 34.11
CA ASP A 68 2.17 -0.97 34.89
C ASP A 68 0.90 -0.63 34.10
N PRO A 69 -0.16 -1.46 34.21
CA PRO A 69 -1.40 -1.27 33.43
C PRO A 69 -2.18 0.01 33.77
N GLU A 70 -1.90 0.63 34.92
CA GLU A 70 -2.59 1.81 35.42
C GLU A 70 -1.78 3.10 35.15
N ASP A 71 -0.74 3.02 34.31
CA ASP A 71 0.06 4.18 33.92
C ASP A 71 -0.75 5.13 33.02
N ALA A 72 -1.35 6.15 33.63
CA ALA A 72 -2.19 7.12 32.95
C ALA A 72 -1.46 7.86 31.81
N GLU A 73 -0.19 8.23 31.98
CA GLU A 73 0.57 8.94 30.92
C GLU A 73 0.84 8.00 29.74
N ALA A 74 1.12 6.72 30.01
CA ALA A 74 1.30 5.72 28.96
C ALA A 74 -0.01 5.44 28.21
N GLY A 75 -1.14 5.41 28.92
CA GLY A 75 -2.48 5.27 28.33
C GLY A 75 -2.85 6.46 27.44
N GLU A 76 -2.66 7.69 27.91
CA GLU A 76 -2.92 8.89 27.11
C GLU A 76 -2.06 8.93 25.83
N LEU A 77 -0.77 8.58 25.94
CA LEU A 77 0.12 8.54 24.78
C LEU A 77 -0.25 7.42 23.81
N LEU A 78 -0.73 6.28 24.31
CA LEU A 78 -1.22 5.18 23.48
C LEU A 78 -2.42 5.62 22.63
N ASP A 79 -3.40 6.27 23.24
CA ASP A 79 -4.58 6.78 22.54
C ASP A 79 -4.18 7.81 21.47
N GLU A 80 -3.27 8.74 21.79
CA GLU A 80 -2.76 9.71 20.82
C GLU A 80 -2.07 9.03 19.61
N ILE A 81 -1.25 8.01 19.86
CA ILE A 81 -0.56 7.25 18.80
C ILE A 81 -1.58 6.53 17.91
N LEU A 82 -2.59 5.89 18.49
CA LEU A 82 -3.62 5.18 17.74
C LEU A 82 -4.44 6.12 16.86
N ASP A 83 -4.82 7.29 17.39
CA ASP A 83 -5.56 8.30 16.63
C ASP A 83 -4.72 8.84 15.47
N LYS A 84 -3.46 9.20 15.71
CA LYS A 84 -2.56 9.68 14.65
C LYS A 84 -2.28 8.60 13.60
N LYS A 85 -2.08 7.34 14.02
CA LYS A 85 -1.91 6.22 13.10
C LYS A 85 -3.13 6.05 12.20
N LYS A 86 -4.34 6.09 12.77
CA LYS A 86 -5.59 5.97 12.01
C LYS A 86 -5.76 7.09 10.98
N ILE A 87 -5.40 8.32 11.34
CA ILE A 87 -5.42 9.46 10.41
C ILE A 87 -4.42 9.23 9.27
N ALA A 88 -3.17 8.89 9.60
CA ALA A 88 -2.12 8.63 8.62
C ALA A 88 -2.46 7.47 7.66
N GLU A 89 -3.03 6.38 8.17
CA GLU A 89 -3.49 5.26 7.36
C GLU A 89 -4.63 5.65 6.43
N LYS A 90 -5.57 6.48 6.90
CA LYS A 90 -6.67 6.97 6.07
C LYS A 90 -6.14 7.84 4.94
N GLU A 91 -5.26 8.79 5.23
CA GLU A 91 -4.64 9.64 4.22
C GLU A 91 -3.81 8.84 3.21
N ALA A 92 -3.10 7.80 3.65
CA ALA A 92 -2.36 6.91 2.77
C ALA A 92 -3.29 6.15 1.81
N LYS A 93 -4.41 5.62 2.32
CA LYS A 93 -5.43 4.94 1.50
C LYS A 93 -6.10 5.89 0.51
N ASP A 94 -6.42 7.11 0.93
CA ASP A 94 -7.03 8.12 0.06
C ASP A 94 -6.06 8.50 -1.08
N ARG A 95 -4.75 8.63 -0.79
CA ARG A 95 -3.71 8.85 -1.81
C ARG A 95 -3.59 7.66 -2.78
N GLU A 96 -3.54 6.44 -2.27
CA GLU A 96 -3.46 5.22 -3.09
C GLU A 96 -4.67 5.08 -4.03
N LEU A 97 -5.88 5.40 -3.54
CA LEU A 97 -7.09 5.37 -4.35
C LEU A 97 -7.06 6.40 -5.48
N GLU A 98 -6.54 7.60 -5.20
CA GLU A 98 -6.40 8.66 -6.20
C GLU A 98 -5.35 8.29 -7.27
N GLU A 99 -4.21 7.76 -6.86
CA GLU A 99 -3.18 7.25 -7.78
C GLU A 99 -3.74 6.13 -8.68
N LEU A 100 -4.53 5.21 -8.12
CA LEU A 100 -5.17 4.14 -8.88
C LEU A 100 -6.18 4.70 -9.89
N ARG A 101 -6.95 5.73 -9.52
CA ARG A 101 -7.88 6.41 -10.43
C ARG A 101 -7.14 7.07 -11.60
N GLN A 102 -6.07 7.79 -11.31
CA GLN A 102 -5.24 8.41 -12.34
C GLN A 102 -4.62 7.37 -13.27
N GLN A 103 -4.18 6.23 -12.75
CA GLN A 103 -3.72 5.11 -13.58
C GLN A 103 -4.83 4.58 -14.49
N GLN A 104 -6.06 4.42 -13.99
CA GLN A 104 -7.19 3.97 -14.82
C GLN A 104 -7.55 4.98 -15.91
N GLU A 105 -7.56 6.27 -15.61
CA GLU A 105 -7.80 7.34 -16.58
C GLU A 105 -6.72 7.35 -17.68
N ASN A 106 -5.44 7.33 -17.29
CA ASN A 106 -4.32 7.26 -18.23
C ASN A 106 -4.39 6.01 -19.13
N LEU A 107 -4.83 4.86 -18.60
CA LEU A 107 -5.04 3.64 -19.36
C LEU A 107 -6.20 3.79 -20.35
N GLN A 108 -7.31 4.39 -19.94
CA GLN A 108 -8.46 4.66 -20.83
C GLN A 108 -8.06 5.60 -21.98
N ASP A 109 -7.33 6.67 -21.67
CA ASP A 109 -6.83 7.62 -22.67
C ASP A 109 -5.88 6.94 -23.66
N SER A 110 -4.93 6.15 -23.15
CA SER A 110 -4.00 5.39 -24.00
C SER A 110 -4.71 4.39 -24.91
N LEU A 111 -5.77 3.73 -24.41
CA LEU A 111 -6.59 2.81 -25.22
C LEU A 111 -7.41 3.56 -26.27
N SER A 112 -7.96 4.73 -25.93
CA SER A 112 -8.69 5.60 -26.85
C SER A 112 -7.80 6.13 -27.97
N GLU A 113 -6.58 6.57 -27.63
CA GLU A 113 -5.57 7.01 -28.59
C GLU A 113 -5.13 5.85 -29.50
N LEU A 114 -4.88 4.67 -28.94
CA LEU A 114 -4.55 3.48 -29.72
C LEU A 114 -5.69 3.11 -30.68
N SER A 115 -6.93 3.10 -30.19
CA SER A 115 -8.12 2.82 -31.02
C SER A 115 -8.26 3.83 -32.16
N SER A 116 -8.08 5.12 -31.87
CA SER A 116 -8.12 6.19 -32.87
C SER A 116 -7.00 6.02 -33.91
N SER A 117 -5.80 5.69 -33.46
CA SER A 117 -4.65 5.43 -34.34
C SER A 117 -4.86 4.21 -35.25
N LEU A 118 -5.54 3.17 -34.76
CA LEU A 118 -5.91 2.01 -35.56
C LEU A 118 -7.02 2.36 -36.55
N GLN A 119 -8.03 3.14 -36.14
CA GLN A 119 -9.11 3.63 -36.99
C GLN A 119 -8.59 4.51 -38.13
N GLU A 120 -7.59 5.35 -37.86
CA GLU A 120 -6.95 6.23 -38.86
C GLU A 120 -5.98 5.47 -39.79
N LYS A 121 -5.30 4.44 -39.25
CA LYS A 121 -4.40 3.57 -40.04
C LYS A 121 -5.11 2.42 -40.75
N LEU A 122 -6.40 2.20 -40.51
CA LEU A 122 -7.23 1.42 -41.40
C LEU A 122 -7.42 2.31 -42.64
N PRO A 123 -6.76 2.03 -43.78
CA PRO A 123 -7.25 2.61 -45.02
C PRO A 123 -8.72 2.23 -45.06
N ALA A 124 -9.59 3.21 -45.23
CA ALA A 124 -10.87 2.98 -45.85
C ALA A 124 -10.56 2.45 -47.26
N GLU A 125 -10.15 1.19 -47.33
CA GLU A 125 -10.31 0.35 -48.49
C GLU A 125 -11.82 0.12 -48.59
N LYS A 126 -12.56 1.20 -48.88
CA LYS A 126 -13.48 1.13 -49.99
C LYS A 126 -12.60 0.59 -51.10
N GLN A 127 -12.63 -0.74 -51.26
CA GLN A 127 -12.30 -1.38 -52.49
C GLN A 127 -13.27 -0.74 -53.50
N GLU A 128 -12.92 0.43 -54.02
CA GLU A 128 -13.35 0.81 -55.35
C GLU A 128 -12.83 -0.34 -56.19
N ILE A 129 -13.75 -1.24 -56.52
CA ILE A 129 -13.53 -2.27 -57.49
C ILE A 129 -13.05 -1.50 -58.72
N VAL A 130 -11.72 -1.49 -58.95
CA VAL A 130 -11.13 -0.80 -60.09
C VAL A 130 -11.61 -1.56 -61.31
N GLN A 131 -12.73 -1.12 -61.87
CA GLN A 131 -13.23 -1.64 -63.14
C GLN A 131 -12.17 -1.29 -64.17
N LYS A 132 -11.49 -2.31 -64.69
CA LYS A 132 -10.46 -2.12 -65.69
C LYS A 132 -11.18 -1.61 -66.95
N ALA A 133 -10.97 -0.34 -67.29
CA ALA A 133 -11.56 0.26 -68.49
C ALA A 133 -11.09 -0.52 -69.71
N ILE A 134 -12.00 -0.85 -70.62
CA ILE A 134 -11.69 -1.59 -71.85
C ILE A 134 -11.15 -0.58 -72.87
N PRO A 135 -9.87 -0.63 -73.27
CA PRO A 135 -9.33 0.28 -74.29
C PRO A 135 -10.01 0.03 -75.64
N GLU A 136 -10.31 1.10 -76.40
CA GLU A 136 -11.00 0.99 -77.70
C GLU A 136 -10.19 0.27 -78.79
N ASP A 137 -8.87 0.09 -78.60
CA ASP A 137 -7.94 -0.53 -79.55
C ASP A 137 -7.68 -2.04 -79.28
N THR A 138 -8.43 -2.66 -78.38
CA THR A 138 -8.16 -4.05 -77.96
C THR A 138 -8.85 -5.09 -78.84
N ASP A 139 -8.18 -6.21 -79.15
CA ASP A 139 -8.72 -7.37 -79.88
C ASP A 139 -9.97 -7.97 -79.20
N ALA A 140 -10.90 -8.53 -80.00
CA ALA A 140 -12.21 -8.98 -79.52
C ALA A 140 -12.12 -10.01 -78.38
N LYS A 141 -11.12 -10.90 -78.43
CA LYS A 141 -10.87 -11.90 -77.38
C LYS A 141 -10.38 -11.29 -76.08
N GLU A 142 -9.61 -10.21 -76.15
CA GLU A 142 -9.06 -9.54 -74.97
C GLU A 142 -10.14 -8.70 -74.28
N ARG A 143 -11.08 -8.12 -75.03
CA ARG A 143 -12.25 -7.43 -74.46
C ARG A 143 -13.13 -8.36 -73.64
N GLU A 144 -13.37 -9.58 -74.12
CA GLU A 144 -14.15 -10.58 -73.37
C GLU A 144 -13.47 -10.98 -72.06
N ARG A 145 -12.15 -11.16 -72.08
CA ARG A 145 -11.38 -11.47 -70.86
C ARG A 145 -11.49 -10.36 -69.82
N ILE A 146 -11.35 -9.10 -70.25
CA ILE A 146 -11.47 -7.94 -69.35
C ILE A 146 -12.89 -7.82 -68.77
N ARG A 147 -13.93 -8.06 -69.58
CA ARG A 147 -15.32 -8.10 -69.08
C ARG A 147 -15.52 -9.17 -68.01
N LYS A 148 -15.02 -10.37 -68.26
CA LYS A 148 -15.14 -11.49 -67.31
C LYS A 148 -14.37 -11.23 -66.01
N ILE A 149 -13.23 -10.57 -66.10
CA ILE A 149 -12.47 -10.12 -64.92
C ILE A 149 -13.31 -9.10 -64.11
N ASN A 150 -13.87 -8.08 -64.76
CA ASN A 150 -14.70 -7.09 -64.07
C ASN A 150 -15.96 -7.72 -63.43
N GLU A 151 -16.56 -8.71 -64.09
CA GLU A 151 -17.70 -9.46 -63.56
C GLU A 151 -17.33 -10.30 -62.32
N LEU A 152 -16.21 -11.03 -62.35
CA LEU A 152 -15.72 -11.82 -61.22
C LEU A 152 -15.35 -10.92 -60.02
N LEU A 153 -14.77 -9.76 -60.28
CA LEU A 153 -14.48 -8.76 -59.26
C LEU A 153 -15.77 -8.21 -58.62
N ALA A 154 -16.78 -7.90 -59.43
CA ALA A 154 -18.09 -7.45 -58.94
C ALA A 154 -18.81 -8.52 -58.12
N LYS A 155 -18.70 -9.80 -58.53
CA LYS A 155 -19.27 -10.93 -57.79
C LYS A 155 -18.57 -11.11 -56.44
N GLY A 156 -17.23 -11.10 -56.42
CA GLY A 156 -16.46 -11.20 -55.18
C GLY A 156 -16.76 -10.06 -54.21
N ALA A 157 -16.91 -8.82 -54.68
CA ALA A 157 -17.27 -7.71 -53.81
C ALA A 157 -18.65 -7.88 -53.13
N ARG A 158 -19.64 -8.43 -53.85
CA ARG A 158 -20.97 -8.72 -53.28
C ARG A 158 -20.94 -9.85 -52.26
N GLU A 159 -20.12 -10.88 -52.51
CA GLU A 159 -19.91 -11.94 -51.54
C GLU A 159 -19.28 -11.39 -50.24
N LEU A 160 -18.33 -10.43 -50.34
CA LEU A 160 -17.69 -9.68 -49.20
C LEU A 160 -18.72 -8.93 -48.39
N GLU A 161 -19.58 -8.17 -49.06
CA GLU A 161 -20.63 -7.40 -48.43
C GLU A 161 -21.64 -8.29 -47.67
N ASN A 162 -22.00 -9.44 -48.25
CA ASN A 162 -22.99 -10.35 -47.67
C ASN A 162 -22.41 -11.35 -46.64
N LYS A 163 -21.10 -11.30 -46.35
CA LYS A 163 -20.38 -12.23 -45.44
C LYS A 163 -20.55 -13.72 -45.79
N GLU A 164 -20.78 -14.06 -47.05
CA GLU A 164 -21.13 -15.43 -47.47
C GLU A 164 -19.92 -16.39 -47.64
N TYR A 165 -18.69 -15.96 -47.33
CA TYR A 165 -17.48 -16.81 -47.45
C TYR A 165 -17.45 -18.04 -46.56
N GLN A 166 -18.27 -18.09 -45.52
CA GLN A 166 -18.25 -19.20 -44.55
C GLN A 166 -19.04 -20.44 -45.01
N ARG A 167 -19.63 -20.42 -46.22
CA ARG A 167 -20.48 -21.53 -46.72
C ARG A 167 -19.83 -22.41 -47.81
N ALA A 168 -18.52 -22.29 -48.04
CA ALA A 168 -17.78 -23.19 -48.92
C ALA A 168 -17.15 -24.36 -48.16
#